data_AF-A0ABD0NCL0-F1
#
_entry.id   AF-A0ABD0NCL0-F1
#
_cell.length_a   1.000
_cell.length_b   1.000
_cell.length_c   1.000
_cell.angle_alpha   90.00
_cell.angle_beta   90.00
_cell.angle_gamma   90.00
#
_symmetry.space_group_name_H-M   'P 1'
#
loop_
_entity.id
_entity.type
_entity.pdbx_description
1 polymer ?
#
loop_
_entity_poly.entity_id
_entity_poly.type
_entity_poly.pdbx_seq_one_letter_code
_entity_poly.pdbx_strand_id
1 'polypeptide(L)' 'CVHGTCVPVDLQSYRCECTDGFHGPLCSQEDESSDPCAALSCQHGFCEVSPPGQAQCVCDSDYSG' A
#
# COMPACT_ATOMS: atom_id res chain seq x y z
N CYS A 1 -0.55 -15.87 -12.13
CA CYS A 1 -0.81 -14.67 -11.32
C CYS A 1 -1.51 -15.12 -10.06
N VAL A 2 -1.05 -14.72 -8.88
CA VAL A 2 -1.68 -15.08 -7.59
C VAL A 2 -2.83 -14.11 -7.29
N HIS A 3 -2.53 -12.81 -7.24
CA HIS A 3 -3.51 -11.73 -7.02
C HIS A 3 -3.62 -10.81 -8.25
N GLY A 4 -4.25 -11.31 -9.31
CA GLY A 4 -4.43 -10.53 -10.53
C GLY A 4 -4.89 -11.36 -11.72
N THR A 5 -5.02 -10.70 -12.87
CA THR A 5 -5.47 -11.32 -14.12
C THR A 5 -4.28 -11.68 -15.00
N CYS A 6 -4.29 -12.89 -15.55
CA CYS A 6 -3.31 -13.30 -16.55
C CYS A 6 -3.72 -12.75 -17.91
N VAL A 7 -2.87 -11.93 -18.52
CA VAL A 7 -3.11 -11.38 -19.85
C VAL A 7 -2.00 -11.83 -20.82
N PRO A 8 -2.37 -12.36 -21.99
CA PRO A 8 -1.40 -12.72 -23.01
C PRO A 8 -0.75 -11.45 -23.57
N VAL A 9 0.58 -11.44 -23.64
CA VAL A 9 1.33 -10.36 -24.30
C VAL A 9 1.61 -10.74 -25.75
N ASP A 10 2.00 -12.00 -25.98
CA ASP A 10 2.29 -12.57 -27.29
C ASP A 10 1.91 -14.05 -27.31
N LEU A 11 2.08 -14.72 -28.46
CA LEU A 11 1.77 -16.15 -28.64
C LEU A 11 2.54 -17.10 -27.69
N GLN A 12 3.62 -16.64 -27.08
CA GLN A 12 4.48 -17.42 -26.18
C GLN A 12 4.71 -16.73 -24.83
N SER A 13 4.09 -15.56 -24.59
CA SER A 13 4.36 -14.71 -23.44
C SER A 13 3.07 -14.25 -22.79
N TYR A 14 3.08 -14.18 -21.45
CA TYR A 14 1.99 -13.62 -20.66
C TYR A 14 2.56 -12.69 -19.60
N ARG A 15 1.75 -11.72 -19.17
CA ARG A 15 2.02 -10.91 -17.98
C ARG A 15 0.87 -11.03 -17.00
N CYS A 16 1.13 -10.63 -15.77
CA CYS A 16 0.10 -10.47 -14.77
C CYS A 16 -0.27 -9.00 -14.63
N GLU A 17 -1.56 -8.69 -14.73
CA GLU A 17 -2.12 -7.42 -14.30
C GLU A 17 -2.57 -7.57 -12.85
N CYS A 18 -1.80 -6.98 -11.94
CA CYS A 18 -2.03 -7.12 -10.51
C CYS A 18 -3.24 -6.33 -10.04
N THR A 19 -3.94 -6.87 -9.04
CA THR A 19 -4.96 -6.14 -8.30
C THR A 19 -4.30 -5.05 -7.44
N ASP A 20 -5.04 -3.99 -7.13
CA ASP A 20 -4.59 -2.89 -6.28
C ASP A 20 -4.02 -3.42 -4.95
N GLY A 21 -2.86 -2.90 -4.54
CA GLY A 21 -2.12 -3.40 -3.38
C GLY A 21 -1.24 -4.64 -3.60
N PHE A 22 -1.11 -5.15 -4.84
CA PHE A 22 -0.21 -6.26 -5.16
C PHE A 22 0.74 -5.91 -6.31
N HIS A 23 1.97 -6.41 -6.25
CA HIS A 23 3.00 -6.19 -7.26
C HIS A 23 3.89 -7.42 -7.50
N GLY A 24 4.85 -7.24 -8.41
CA GLY A 24 5.78 -8.27 -8.85
C GLY A 24 5.27 -9.09 -10.04
N PRO A 25 6.13 -9.92 -10.65
CA PRO A 25 5.84 -10.61 -11.92
C PRO A 25 4.68 -11.60 -11.83
N LEU A 26 4.36 -12.08 -10.63
CA LEU A 26 3.25 -12.99 -10.36
C LEU A 26 2.15 -12.38 -9.50
N CYS A 27 2.23 -11.08 -9.14
CA CYS A 27 1.33 -10.43 -8.19
C CYS A 27 1.24 -11.20 -6.87
N SER A 28 2.40 -11.59 -6.34
CA SER A 28 2.54 -12.35 -5.10
C SER A 28 3.15 -11.53 -3.98
N GLN A 29 3.61 -10.32 -4.29
CA GLN A 29 4.12 -9.38 -3.30
C GLN A 29 2.99 -8.42 -2.99
N GLU A 30 2.61 -8.34 -1.73
CA GLU A 30 1.71 -7.31 -1.24
C GLU A 30 2.51 -6.01 -1.14
N ASP A 31 1.92 -4.93 -1.63
CA ASP A 31 2.43 -3.60 -1.37
C ASP A 31 2.16 -3.30 0.12
N GLU A 32 3.11 -3.71 0.96
CA GLU A 32 3.30 -3.27 2.36
C GLU A 32 3.55 -1.75 2.47
N SER A 33 3.16 -0.98 1.44
CA SER A 33 3.08 0.47 1.44
C SER A 33 1.65 0.98 1.71
N SER A 34 0.66 0.08 1.81
CA SER A 34 -0.71 0.43 2.21
C SER A 34 -0.87 0.72 3.69
N ASP A 35 0.20 0.63 4.49
CA ASP A 35 0.23 1.23 5.81
C ASP A 35 0.79 2.65 5.66
N PRO A 36 -0.06 3.68 5.43
CA PRO A 36 0.41 5.05 5.28
C PRO A 36 1.08 5.56 6.58
N CYS A 37 0.94 4.81 7.68
CA CYS A 37 1.66 5.00 8.93
C CYS A 37 3.07 4.41 8.97
N ALA A 38 3.40 3.41 8.14
CA ALA A 38 4.77 2.87 8.06
C ALA A 38 5.74 3.89 7.45
N ALA A 39 5.25 4.74 6.55
CA ALA A 39 6.02 5.85 5.97
C ALA A 39 6.00 7.13 6.85
N LEU A 40 5.11 7.20 7.86
CA LEU A 40 4.89 8.41 8.66
C LEU A 40 5.41 8.22 10.10
N SER A 41 6.59 8.77 10.37
CA SER A 41 7.18 8.77 11.71
C SER A 41 6.67 9.94 12.56
N CYS A 42 5.59 9.72 13.33
CA CYS A 42 5.07 10.72 14.27
C CYS A 42 5.99 10.82 15.51
N GLN A 43 6.50 12.02 15.80
CA GLN A 43 7.48 12.22 16.87
C GLN A 43 6.84 12.37 18.26
N HIS A 44 5.72 13.10 18.34
CA HIS A 44 4.96 13.37 19.57
C HIS A 44 3.47 13.11 19.33
N GLY A 45 3.14 11.84 19.12
CA GLY A 45 1.79 11.40 18.81
C GLY A 45 1.82 10.00 18.21
N PHE A 46 0.66 9.55 17.74
CA PHE A 46 0.52 8.28 17.03
C PHE A 46 0.01 8.52 15.61
N CYS A 47 0.38 7.62 14.70
CA CYS A 47 -0.18 7.67 13.36
C CYS A 47 -1.56 7.01 13.35
N GLU A 48 -2.53 7.70 12.77
CA GLU A 48 -3.88 7.21 12.57
C GLU A 48 -4.23 7.27 11.08
N VAL A 49 -4.81 6.20 10.55
CA VAL A 49 -5.33 6.16 9.18
C VAL A 49 -6.78 6.60 9.20
N SER A 50 -7.04 7.76 8.61
CA SER A 50 -8.40 8.28 8.48
C SER A 50 -9.24 7.41 7.52
N PRO A 51 -10.58 7.43 7.61
CA PRO A 51 -11.47 6.64 6.73
C PRO A 51 -11.21 6.74 5.22
N PRO A 52 -10.74 7.87 4.64
CA PRO A 52 -10.36 7.92 3.22
C PRO A 52 -9.02 7.22 2.90
N GLY A 53 -8.36 6.59 3.86
CA GLY A 53 -7.07 5.91 3.68
C GLY A 53 -5.85 6.82 3.82
N GLN A 54 -6.00 8.00 4.42
CA GLN A 54 -4.90 8.96 4.58
C GLN A 54 -4.33 8.89 5.99
N ALA A 55 -3.02 8.65 6.11
CA ALA A 55 -2.32 8.72 7.41
C ALA A 55 -2.20 10.16 7.89
N GLN A 56 -2.49 10.36 9.16
CA GLN A 56 -2.29 11.62 9.86
C GLN A 56 -1.65 11.35 11.22
N CYS A 57 -0.75 12.22 11.66
CA CYS A 57 -0.30 12.19 13.04
C CYS A 57 -1.35 12.83 13.93
N VAL A 58 -1.80 12.08 14.93
CA VAL A 58 -2.61 12.59 16.03
C VAL A 58 -1.66 12.95 17.16
N CYS A 59 -1.50 14.24 17.41
CA CYS A 59 -0.63 14.75 18.46
C CYS A 59 -1.27 14.57 19.86
N ASP A 60 -0.43 14.33 20.87
CA ASP A 60 -0.85 14.36 22.27
C ASP A 60 -1.34 15.77 22.68
N SER A 61 -2.16 15.85 23.72
CA SER A 61 -2.87 17.07 24.17
C SER A 61 -2.02 18.30 24.52
N ASP A 62 -0.69 18.17 24.54
CA ASP A 62 0.28 19.25 24.76
C ASP A 62 1.12 19.62 23.51
N TYR A 63 0.86 18.96 22.37
CA TYR A 63 1.58 19.16 21.12
C TYR A 63 0.62 19.58 20.00
N SER A 64 0.95 20.68 19.33
CA SER A 64 0.25 21.15 18.11
C SER A 64 1.30 21.43 17.04
N GLY A 65 1.23 20.73 15.91
CA GLY A 65 2.12 20.89 14.76
C GLY A 65 1.36 20.68 13.45
#